data_AF-A0A7X7HQC0-F1
#
_entry.id   AF-A0A7X7HQC0-F1
#
_cell.length_a   1.000
_cell.length_b   1.000
_cell.length_c   1.000
_cell.angle_alpha   90.00
_cell.angle_beta   90.00
_cell.angle_gamma   90.00
#
_symmetry.space_group_name_H-M   'P 1'
#
loop_
_entity.id
_entity.type
_entity.pdbx_description
1 polymer ?
#
loop_
_entity_poly.entity_id
_entity_poly.type
_entity_poly.pdbx_seq_one_letter_code
_entity_poly.pdbx_strand_id
1 'polypeptide(L)'
;MKGDFWQRFTLASLTERMPSWMKNKYILTILIFLVWIVLLDPNNLISRVREIQTRNRLEREKEYYIGRIEEERRKLNELRTSNETLEKYAREQYRMKKADEDLFIIVTPVEERKIRRERKVSKTEKPAGKRASGSKNR
;
A
#
# COMPACT_ATOMS: atom_id res chain seq x y z
N MET A 1 -6.96 59.82 -0.99
CA MET A 1 -6.53 58.40 -0.93
C MET A 1 -6.77 57.76 -2.28
N LYS A 2 -5.76 57.77 -3.16
CA LYS A 2 -5.79 57.02 -4.42
C LYS A 2 -4.84 55.84 -4.24
N GLY A 3 -5.34 54.65 -4.55
CA GLY A 3 -4.67 53.40 -4.21
C GLY A 3 -3.46 53.12 -5.09
N ASP A 4 -2.27 53.33 -4.54
CA ASP A 4 -0.99 52.88 -5.10
C ASP A 4 -0.74 51.39 -4.82
N PHE A 5 -1.81 50.59 -4.76
CA PHE A 5 -1.75 49.15 -4.50
C PHE A 5 -1.10 48.40 -5.67
N TRP A 6 -1.36 48.87 -6.89
CA TRP A 6 -0.91 48.24 -8.13
C TRP A 6 0.57 48.50 -8.46
N GLN A 7 1.20 49.52 -7.87
CA GLN A 7 2.62 49.80 -8.12
C GLN A 7 3.57 48.83 -7.39
N ARG A 8 3.09 48.15 -6.34
CA ARG A 8 3.91 47.22 -5.53
C ARG A 8 4.06 45.84 -6.17
N PHE A 9 3.21 45.53 -7.15
CA PHE A 9 3.17 44.22 -7.82
C PHE A 9 3.75 44.25 -9.24
N THR A 10 4.05 45.44 -9.78
CA THR A 10 4.61 45.58 -11.13
C THR A 10 6.14 45.44 -11.13
N LEU A 11 6.65 44.55 -11.97
CA LEU A 11 8.07 44.33 -12.34
C LEU A 11 8.72 45.53 -13.07
N ALA A 12 8.24 46.76 -12.85
CA ALA A 12 8.69 47.95 -13.57
C ALA A 12 10.20 48.24 -13.40
N SER A 13 10.79 47.81 -12.28
CA SER A 13 12.22 47.97 -11.99
C SER A 13 13.12 46.90 -12.63
N LEU A 14 12.56 45.82 -13.19
CA LEU A 14 13.36 44.80 -13.89
C LEU A 14 13.62 45.16 -15.36
N THR A 15 12.78 46.03 -15.92
CA THR A 15 12.84 46.47 -17.32
C THR A 15 14.02 47.42 -17.62
N GLU A 16 14.59 48.08 -16.62
CA GLU A 16 15.70 49.03 -16.84
C GLU A 16 17.07 48.36 -17.08
N ARG A 17 17.19 47.07 -16.79
CA ARG A 17 18.42 46.27 -17.05
C ARG A 17 18.28 45.31 -18.21
N MET A 18 17.24 45.44 -19.03
CA MET A 18 17.02 44.52 -20.15
C MET A 18 17.84 44.90 -21.39
N PRO A 19 18.78 44.05 -21.83
CA PRO A 19 19.61 44.31 -23.00
C PRO A 19 18.78 44.41 -24.30
N SER A 20 19.25 45.24 -25.25
CA SER A 20 18.49 45.75 -26.42
C SER A 20 17.82 44.69 -27.31
N TRP A 21 18.28 43.44 -27.26
CA TRP A 21 17.68 42.30 -27.98
C TRP A 21 16.30 41.90 -27.46
N MET A 22 15.92 42.27 -26.23
CA MET A 22 14.60 41.95 -25.64
C MET A 22 13.48 42.89 -26.10
N LYS A 23 13.79 43.96 -26.86
CA LYS A 23 12.79 44.87 -27.45
C LYS A 23 12.10 44.30 -28.69
N ASN A 24 12.60 43.19 -29.23
CA ASN A 24 12.03 42.58 -30.42
C ASN A 24 10.85 41.68 -30.03
N LYS A 25 9.66 41.98 -30.57
CA LYS A 25 8.39 41.28 -30.24
C LYS A 25 8.50 39.76 -30.46
N TYR A 26 9.28 39.34 -31.46
CA TYR A 26 9.53 37.93 -31.78
C TYR A 26 10.33 37.20 -30.70
N ILE A 27 11.32 37.85 -30.09
CA ILE A 27 12.14 37.24 -29.04
C ILE A 27 11.30 37.05 -27.78
N LEU A 28 10.45 38.03 -27.43
CA LEU A 28 9.56 37.92 -26.29
C LEU A 28 8.54 36.79 -26.48
N THR A 29 7.95 36.65 -27.68
CA THR A 29 7.03 35.54 -27.96
C THR A 29 7.72 34.19 -27.92
N ILE A 30 8.95 34.08 -28.44
CA ILE A 30 9.73 32.84 -28.39
C ILE A 30 10.12 32.50 -26.95
N LEU A 31 10.54 33.48 -26.15
CA LEU A 31 10.88 33.28 -24.74
C LEU A 31 9.67 32.79 -23.94
N ILE A 32 8.51 33.42 -24.12
CA ILE A 32 7.25 33.01 -23.48
C ILE A 32 6.86 31.60 -23.93
N PHE A 33 6.97 31.30 -25.22
CA PHE A 33 6.68 29.97 -25.76
C PHE A 33 7.64 28.90 -25.24
N LEU A 34 8.92 29.23 -25.08
CA LEU A 34 9.94 28.32 -24.56
C LEU A 34 9.74 28.09 -23.06
N VAL A 35 9.40 29.13 -22.30
CA VAL A 35 9.00 29.02 -20.90
C VAL A 35 7.71 28.20 -20.77
N TRP A 36 6.75 28.36 -21.69
CA TRP A 36 5.53 27.56 -21.72
C TRP A 36 5.83 26.08 -21.95
N ILE A 37 6.68 25.74 -22.92
CA ILE A 37 7.13 24.36 -23.10
C ILE A 37 7.85 23.89 -21.84
N VAL A 38 8.83 24.61 -21.32
CA VAL A 38 9.61 24.13 -20.15
C VAL A 38 8.77 24.00 -18.87
N LEU A 39 7.76 24.85 -18.65
CA LEU A 39 6.93 24.84 -17.44
C LEU A 39 5.67 23.97 -17.53
N LEU A 40 5.04 23.86 -18.71
CA LEU A 40 3.84 23.04 -18.91
C LEU A 40 4.14 21.64 -19.47
N ASP A 41 5.34 21.40 -20.04
CA ASP A 41 5.73 20.07 -20.50
C ASP A 41 5.67 19.09 -19.31
N PRO A 42 5.20 17.83 -19.50
CA PRO A 42 4.98 16.86 -18.41
C PRO A 42 6.24 16.39 -17.69
N ASN A 43 7.36 17.11 -17.85
CA ASN A 43 8.61 16.95 -17.14
C ASN A 43 8.47 17.42 -15.68
N ASN A 44 7.44 16.91 -15.00
CA ASN A 44 7.25 17.10 -13.58
C ASN A 44 8.39 16.38 -12.86
N LEU A 45 9.43 17.14 -12.49
CA LEU A 45 10.56 16.68 -11.67
C LEU A 45 10.07 15.90 -10.44
N ILE A 46 8.94 16.30 -9.87
CA ILE A 46 8.33 15.65 -8.71
C ILE A 46 7.78 14.26 -9.08
N SER A 47 7.20 14.09 -10.25
CA SER A 47 6.79 12.77 -10.76
C SER A 47 8.00 11.89 -11.01
N ARG A 48 9.07 12.43 -11.60
CA ARG A 48 10.30 11.67 -11.86
C ARG A 48 10.96 11.18 -10.57
N VAL A 49 11.00 12.01 -9.52
CA VAL A 49 11.50 11.60 -8.20
C VAL A 49 10.64 10.51 -7.59
N ARG A 50 9.30 10.62 -7.68
CA ARG A 50 8.38 9.59 -7.18
C ARG A 50 8.58 8.25 -7.89
N GLU A 51 8.72 8.27 -9.22
CA GLU A 51 8.98 7.07 -10.02
C GLU A 51 10.30 6.39 -9.63
N ILE A 52 11.38 7.16 -9.43
CA ILE A 52 12.67 6.63 -8.99
C ILE A 52 12.54 5.98 -7.60
N GLN A 53 11.82 6.63 -6.67
CA GLN A 53 11.58 6.05 -5.34
C GLN A 53 10.76 4.77 -5.41
N THR A 54 9.70 4.75 -6.23
CA THR A 54 8.87 3.55 -6.44
C THR A 54 9.69 2.42 -7.05
N ARG A 55 10.50 2.71 -8.08
CA ARG A 55 11.40 1.72 -8.69
C ARG A 55 12.36 1.13 -7.66
N ASN A 56 13.03 1.98 -6.87
CA ASN A 56 13.95 1.51 -5.83
C ASN A 56 13.23 0.72 -4.73
N ARG A 57 11.97 1.05 -4.41
CA ARG A 57 11.16 0.29 -3.46
C ARG A 57 10.85 -1.10 -4.00
N LEU A 58 10.39 -1.19 -5.24
CA LEU A 58 10.07 -2.47 -5.90
C LEU A 58 11.31 -3.36 -6.04
N GLU A 59 12.47 -2.79 -6.36
CA GLU A 59 13.72 -3.54 -6.44
C GLU A 59 14.10 -4.15 -5.08
N ARG A 60 13.99 -3.36 -3.99
CA ARG A 60 14.23 -3.86 -2.62
C ARG A 60 13.22 -4.91 -2.19
N GLU A 61 11.93 -4.72 -2.49
CA GLU A 61 10.89 -5.71 -2.21
C GLU A 61 11.18 -7.01 -2.95
N LYS A 62 11.57 -6.94 -4.22
CA LYS A 62 11.97 -8.10 -5.01
C LYS A 62 13.15 -8.85 -4.38
N GLU A 63 14.24 -8.14 -4.05
CA GLU A 63 15.41 -8.75 -3.40
C GLU A 63 15.05 -9.40 -2.06
N TYR A 64 14.22 -8.74 -1.26
CA TYR A 64 13.72 -9.27 0.00
C TYR A 64 12.96 -10.58 -0.19
N TYR A 65 12.00 -10.63 -1.13
CA TYR A 65 11.20 -11.83 -1.36
C TYR A 65 12.02 -12.97 -1.97
N ILE A 66 13.00 -12.67 -2.82
CA ILE A 66 13.92 -13.70 -3.34
C ILE A 66 14.68 -14.36 -2.19
N GLY A 67 15.23 -13.58 -1.25
CA GLY A 67 15.90 -14.10 -0.07
C GLY A 67 14.97 -14.94 0.81
N ARG A 68 13.74 -14.47 1.05
CA ARG A 68 12.72 -15.21 1.80
C ARG A 68 12.37 -16.55 1.17
N ILE A 69 12.18 -16.58 -0.15
CA ILE A 69 11.87 -17.80 -0.89
C ILE A 69 13.01 -18.81 -0.73
N GLU A 70 14.27 -18.35 -0.79
CA GLU A 70 15.41 -19.26 -0.63
C GLU A 70 15.53 -19.81 0.79
N GLU A 71 15.33 -18.98 1.82
CA GLU A 71 15.26 -19.44 3.21
C GLU A 71 14.12 -20.44 3.43
N GLU A 72 12.92 -20.13 2.94
CA GLU A 72 11.76 -21.01 3.05
C GLU A 72 11.99 -22.33 2.30
N ARG A 73 12.61 -22.28 1.13
CA ARG A 73 12.96 -23.49 0.37
C ARG A 73 13.94 -24.37 1.13
N ARG A 74 14.94 -23.78 1.81
CA ARG A 74 15.88 -24.53 2.67
C ARG A 74 15.14 -25.17 3.84
N LYS A 75 14.30 -24.41 4.56
CA LYS A 75 13.45 -24.94 5.65
C LYS A 75 12.54 -26.06 5.15
N LEU A 76 11.91 -25.88 3.99
CA LEU A 76 11.04 -26.90 3.41
C LEU A 76 11.81 -28.18 3.07
N ASN A 77 13.03 -28.06 2.54
CA ASN A 77 13.88 -29.22 2.28
C ASN A 77 14.28 -29.92 3.60
N GLU A 78 14.66 -29.18 4.63
CA GLU A 78 14.97 -29.75 5.96
C GLU A 78 13.77 -30.49 6.56
N LEU A 79 12.56 -29.94 6.42
CA LEU A 79 11.31 -30.57 6.83
C LEU A 79 10.96 -31.82 6.00
N ARG A 80 11.33 -31.85 4.71
CA ARG A 80 11.06 -33.00 3.84
C ARG A 80 12.04 -34.15 4.02
N THR A 81 13.26 -33.86 4.48
CA THR A 81 14.33 -34.86 4.55
C THR A 81 14.29 -35.66 5.85
N SER A 82 13.72 -35.11 6.94
CA SER A 82 13.58 -35.79 8.22
C SER A 82 12.11 -35.83 8.66
N ASN A 83 11.61 -37.04 8.93
CA ASN A 83 10.24 -37.25 9.42
C ASN A 83 10.07 -36.69 10.86
N GLU A 84 11.14 -36.74 11.66
CA GLU A 84 11.17 -36.22 13.03
C GLU A 84 11.08 -34.68 13.06
N THR A 85 11.80 -33.99 12.16
CA THR A 85 11.71 -32.52 12.06
C THR A 85 10.34 -32.07 11.56
N LEU A 86 9.73 -32.83 10.65
CA LEU A 86 8.38 -32.59 10.17
C LEU A 86 7.34 -32.74 11.28
N GLU A 87 7.40 -33.83 12.06
CA GLU A 87 6.49 -34.08 13.16
C GLU A 87 6.60 -33.00 14.24
N LYS A 88 7.83 -32.60 14.60
CA LYS A 88 8.06 -31.50 15.53
C LYS A 88 7.47 -30.18 15.04
N TYR A 89 7.69 -29.84 13.77
CA TYR A 89 7.15 -28.62 13.17
C TYR A 89 5.61 -28.61 13.13
N ALA A 90 5.00 -29.75 12.77
CA ALA A 90 3.55 -29.92 12.76
C ALA A 90 2.92 -29.76 14.16
N ARG A 91 3.59 -30.29 15.19
CA ARG A 91 3.16 -30.17 16.60
C ARG A 91 3.32 -28.74 17.13
N GLU A 92 4.44 -28.07 16.85
CA GLU A 92 4.72 -26.73 17.40
C GLU A 92 3.94 -25.62 16.67
N GLN A 93 3.96 -25.61 15.34
CA GLN A 93 3.38 -24.52 14.56
C GLN A 93 1.88 -24.69 14.34
N TYR A 94 1.43 -25.92 14.08
CA TYR A 94 0.05 -26.21 13.70
C TYR A 94 -0.73 -26.94 14.79
N ARG A 95 -0.09 -27.30 15.92
CA ARG A 95 -0.70 -28.07 17.02
C ARG A 95 -1.39 -29.35 16.53
N MET A 96 -0.82 -29.98 15.51
CA MET A 96 -1.33 -31.25 14.98
C MET A 96 -1.13 -32.37 16.00
N LYS A 97 -2.12 -33.27 16.09
CA LYS A 97 -2.10 -34.46 16.96
C LYS A 97 -2.39 -35.73 16.16
N LYS A 98 -1.89 -36.87 16.62
CA LYS A 98 -2.29 -38.18 16.07
C LYS A 98 -3.68 -38.57 16.59
N ALA A 99 -4.34 -39.52 15.94
CA ALA A 99 -5.71 -39.93 16.28
C ALA A 99 -5.80 -40.59 17.67
N ASP A 100 -4.71 -41.21 18.11
CA ASP A 100 -4.50 -41.89 19.39
C ASP A 100 -3.94 -40.97 20.50
N GLU A 101 -3.71 -39.68 20.21
CA GLU A 101 -3.16 -38.71 21.16
C GLU A 101 -4.20 -37.64 21.55
N ASP A 102 -4.23 -37.30 22.84
CA ASP A 102 -5.03 -36.20 23.40
C ASP A 102 -4.18 -34.93 23.59
N LEU A 103 -4.63 -33.82 22.98
CA LEU A 103 -3.95 -32.53 23.03
C LEU A 103 -4.60 -31.64 24.09
N PHE A 104 -3.86 -31.31 25.15
CA PHE A 104 -4.30 -30.40 26.21
C PHE A 104 -3.74 -28.99 25.96
N ILE A 105 -4.62 -28.01 25.68
CA ILE A 105 -4.24 -26.59 25.56
C ILE A 105 -4.61 -25.90 26.87
N ILE A 106 -3.59 -25.46 27.62
CA ILE A 106 -3.80 -24.70 28.86
C ILE A 106 -4.10 -23.24 28.47
N VAL A 107 -5.35 -22.84 28.69
CA VAL A 107 -5.82 -21.47 28.41
C VAL A 107 -5.86 -20.65 29.68
N THR A 108 -5.57 -19.37 29.56
CA THR A 108 -5.71 -18.44 30.70
C THR A 108 -7.19 -18.12 30.97
N PRO A 109 -7.55 -17.66 32.18
CA PRO A 109 -8.93 -17.28 32.51
C PRO A 109 -9.54 -16.22 31.57
N VAL A 110 -8.69 -15.41 30.92
CA VAL A 110 -9.11 -14.38 29.96
C VAL A 110 -9.48 -15.01 28.61
N GLU A 111 -8.68 -15.97 28.12
CA GLU A 111 -8.93 -16.67 26.87
C GLU A 111 -10.15 -17.59 26.96
N GLU A 112 -10.35 -18.26 28.09
CA GLU A 112 -11.53 -19.09 28.33
C GLU A 112 -12.83 -18.28 28.16
N ARG A 113 -12.85 -17.04 28.66
CA ARG A 113 -14.00 -16.14 28.50
C ARG A 113 -14.26 -15.80 27.04
N LYS A 114 -13.23 -15.60 26.22
CA LYS A 114 -13.37 -15.36 24.77
C LYS A 114 -13.90 -16.60 24.05
N ILE A 115 -13.28 -17.75 24.26
CA ILE A 115 -13.71 -19.03 23.66
C ILE A 115 -15.17 -19.35 24.04
N ARG A 116 -15.58 -19.06 25.27
CA ARG A 116 -16.97 -19.23 25.72
C ARG A 116 -17.94 -18.27 25.02
N ARG A 117 -17.53 -17.02 24.78
CA ARG A 117 -18.34 -16.04 24.03
C ARG A 117 -18.48 -16.47 22.57
N GLU A 118 -17.38 -16.81 21.91
CA GLU A 118 -17.38 -17.24 20.50
C GLU A 118 -18.21 -18.51 20.28
N ARG A 119 -18.08 -19.53 21.14
CA ARG A 119 -18.93 -20.74 21.08
C ARG A 119 -20.42 -20.46 21.33
N LYS A 120 -20.75 -19.44 22.12
CA LYS A 120 -22.14 -19.02 22.30
C LYS A 120 -22.66 -18.32 21.04
N VAL A 121 -21.87 -17.42 20.46
CA VAL A 121 -22.20 -16.68 19.23
C VAL A 121 -22.44 -17.64 18.06
N SER A 122 -21.54 -18.60 17.84
CA SER A 122 -21.68 -19.59 16.76
C SER A 122 -22.87 -20.53 16.92
N LYS A 123 -23.33 -20.79 18.17
CA LYS A 123 -24.51 -21.61 18.44
C LYS A 123 -25.83 -20.84 18.27
N THR A 124 -25.81 -19.51 18.36
CA THR A 124 -26.99 -18.65 18.15
C THR A 124 -27.19 -18.20 16.70
N GLU A 125 -26.16 -18.22 15.85
CA GLU A 125 -26.29 -17.89 14.43
C GLU A 125 -26.57 -19.13 13.54
N LYS A 126 -27.85 -19.53 13.46
CA LYS A 126 -28.66 -19.68 12.22
C LYS A 126 -30.03 -20.28 12.55
N PRO A 127 -31.13 -19.57 12.22
CA PRO A 127 -31.96 -20.10 11.15
C PRO A 127 -32.24 -19.01 10.12
N ALA A 128 -31.49 -19.04 9.02
CA ALA A 128 -31.74 -18.16 7.88
C ALA A 128 -32.78 -18.83 6.98
N GLY A 129 -33.96 -18.24 6.96
CA GLY A 129 -34.89 -18.27 5.83
C GLY A 129 -35.87 -19.43 5.80
N LYS A 130 -37.00 -19.30 6.51
CA LYS A 130 -38.25 -19.83 5.96
C LYS A 130 -38.47 -19.12 4.62
N ARG A 131 -38.33 -19.85 3.51
CA ARG A 131 -38.75 -19.38 2.19
C ARG A 131 -40.24 -19.07 2.28
N ALA A 132 -40.60 -17.80 2.15
CA ALA A 132 -41.98 -17.39 2.01
C ALA A 132 -42.51 -17.92 0.66
N SER A 133 -43.15 -19.08 0.67
CA SER A 133 -44.07 -19.48 -0.39
C SER A 133 -45.40 -18.76 -0.15
N GLY A 134 -45.45 -17.48 -0.55
CA GLY A 134 -46.70 -16.74 -0.65
C GLY A 134 -47.46 -17.15 -1.90
N SER A 135 -48.27 -18.19 -1.79
CA SER A 135 -49.38 -18.46 -2.71
C SER A 135 -50.67 -18.02 -2.01
N LYS A 136 -51.29 -16.94 -2.48
CA LYS A 136 -52.75 -16.81 -2.73
C LYS A 136 -53.20 -15.36 -2.99
N ASN A 137 -53.87 -15.20 -4.13
CA ASN A 137 -55.07 -14.40 -4.41
C ASN A 137 -55.05 -12.88 -4.12
N ARG A 138 -55.01 -12.05 -5.17
CA ARG A 138 -56.17 -11.52 -5.94
C ARG A 138 -55.66 -10.68 -7.10
#